data_AF-A0A327WQX7-F1
#
_entry.id   AF-A0A327WQX7-F1
#
_cell.length_a   1.000
_cell.length_b   1.000
_cell.length_c   1.000
_cell.angle_alpha   90.00
_cell.angle_beta   90.00
_cell.angle_gamma   90.00
#
_symmetry.space_group_name_H-M   'P 1'
#
loop_
_entity.id
_entity.type
_entity.pdbx_description
1 polymer ?
#
loop_
_entity_poly.entity_id
_entity_poly.type
_entity_poly.pdbx_seq_one_letter_code
_entity_poly.pdbx_strand_id
1 'polypeptide(L)'
;MRDIDFINRQYEVSYNIDSTKGMDSARIAGLLNAKTVLNFLEGGQGTVHTQWGMVSKDSSFNWKLQEDQLVINDQSYTVEKLFKGYKLKSDAEMLIFRQQP
;
A
#
# COMPACT_ATOMS: atom_id res chain seq x y z
N MET A 1 -17.81 -14.23 3.82
CA MET A 1 -16.98 -13.41 2.92
C MET A 1 -17.01 -11.98 3.43
N ARG A 2 -15.86 -11.38 3.75
CA ARG A 2 -15.79 -9.96 4.08
C ARG A 2 -15.83 -9.18 2.76
N ASP A 3 -16.68 -8.16 2.65
CA ASP A 3 -16.67 -7.20 1.53
C ASP A 3 -15.38 -6.37 1.59
N ILE A 4 -14.32 -6.91 1.01
CA ILE A 4 -13.07 -6.22 0.70
C ILE A 4 -13.16 -5.82 -0.76
N ASP A 5 -13.28 -4.53 -1.00
CA ASP A 5 -13.31 -3.97 -2.33
C ASP A 5 -12.30 -2.83 -2.40
N PHE A 6 -11.35 -2.98 -3.33
CA PHE A 6 -10.33 -2.00 -3.66
C PHE A 6 -10.59 -1.34 -5.01
N ILE A 7 -11.48 -1.88 -5.84
CA ILE A 7 -11.63 -1.47 -7.24
C ILE A 7 -12.08 -0.01 -7.32
N ASN A 8 -11.41 0.78 -8.16
CA ASN A 8 -11.67 2.20 -8.39
C ASN A 8 -11.60 3.05 -7.10
N ARG A 9 -10.77 2.64 -6.14
CA ARG A 9 -10.57 3.35 -4.87
C ARG A 9 -9.14 3.83 -4.74
N GLN A 10 -9.01 4.97 -4.06
CA GLN A 10 -7.74 5.60 -3.77
C GLN A 10 -7.41 5.51 -2.27
N TYR A 11 -6.16 5.18 -1.97
CA TYR A 11 -5.63 5.06 -0.62
C TYR A 11 -4.33 5.83 -0.46
N GLU A 12 -4.28 6.67 0.55
CA GLU A 12 -2.99 7.16 1.06
C GLU A 12 -2.37 6.07 1.94
N VAL A 13 -1.08 5.84 1.75
CA VAL A 13 -0.33 4.77 2.40
C VAL A 13 0.61 5.35 3.45
N SER A 14 0.50 4.85 4.66
CA SER A 14 1.51 5.06 5.71
C SER A 14 2.25 3.75 5.98
N TYR A 15 3.57 3.84 6.12
CA TYR A 15 4.43 2.70 6.36
C TYR A 15 4.74 2.59 7.85
N ASN A 16 4.52 1.41 8.42
CA ASN A 16 5.07 1.03 9.73
C ASN A 16 6.07 -0.10 9.50
N ILE A 17 7.36 0.28 9.48
CA ILE A 17 8.46 -0.62 9.13
C ILE A 17 9.22 -0.98 10.41
N ASP A 18 9.41 -2.27 10.63
CA ASP A 18 10.28 -2.75 11.68
C ASP A 18 11.74 -2.69 11.20
N SER A 19 12.46 -1.66 11.63
CA SER A 19 13.88 -1.44 11.28
C SER A 19 14.81 -2.59 11.66
N THR A 20 14.38 -3.52 12.53
CA THR A 20 15.18 -4.68 12.93
C THR A 20 15.16 -5.82 11.92
N LYS A 21 14.26 -5.78 10.92
CA LYS A 21 14.09 -6.84 9.91
C LYS A 21 14.93 -6.67 8.64
N GLY A 22 16.03 -5.91 8.72
CA GLY A 22 17.04 -5.84 7.65
C GLY A 22 16.68 -4.98 6.45
N MET A 23 15.69 -4.08 6.56
CA MET A 23 15.42 -3.08 5.52
C MET A 23 16.43 -1.92 5.65
N ASP A 24 17.05 -1.55 4.54
CA ASP A 24 18.03 -0.45 4.48
C ASP A 24 17.44 0.87 5.03
N SER A 25 18.16 1.50 5.95
CA SER A 25 17.73 2.74 6.63
C SER A 25 17.49 3.90 5.66
N ALA A 26 18.23 3.97 4.54
CA ALA A 26 18.00 4.97 3.50
C ALA A 26 16.64 4.76 2.80
N ARG A 27 16.27 3.49 2.59
CA ARG A 27 14.98 3.11 2.00
C ARG A 27 13.83 3.38 2.97
N ILE A 28 14.01 3.10 4.26
CA ILE A 28 13.03 3.42 5.31
C ILE A 28 12.80 4.94 5.37
N ALA A 29 13.87 5.73 5.43
CA ALA A 29 13.78 7.19 5.48
C ALA A 29 13.08 7.76 4.22
N GLY A 30 13.35 7.18 3.05
CA GLY A 30 12.67 7.54 1.81
C GLY A 30 11.17 7.26 1.83
N LEU A 31 10.73 6.16 2.45
CA LEU A 31 9.31 5.82 2.58
C LEU A 31 8.59 6.67 3.63
N LEU A 32 9.24 6.93 4.78
CA LEU A 32 8.65 7.72 5.87
C LEU A 32 8.47 9.20 5.51
N ASN A 33 9.33 9.73 4.64
CA ASN A 33 9.25 11.13 4.19
C ASN A 33 8.47 11.30 2.88
N ALA A 34 7.92 10.21 2.33
CA ALA A 34 7.12 10.25 1.11
C ALA A 34 5.63 10.31 1.43
N LYS A 35 4.90 11.15 0.69
CA LYS A 35 3.47 10.95 0.53
C LYS A 35 3.25 9.93 -0.59
N THR A 36 2.61 8.81 -0.28
CA THR A 36 2.31 7.77 -1.27
C THR A 36 0.80 7.57 -1.36
N VAL A 37 0.29 7.61 -2.60
CA VAL A 37 -1.12 7.40 -2.90
C VAL A 37 -1.25 6.30 -3.94
N LEU A 38 -2.00 5.25 -3.62
CA LEU A 38 -2.32 4.15 -4.51
C LEU A 38 -3.73 4.33 -5.05
N ASN A 39 -3.88 4.23 -6.37
CA ASN A 39 -5.15 4.13 -7.05
C ASN A 39 -5.29 2.72 -7.62
N PHE A 40 -6.32 2.01 -7.17
CA PHE A 40 -6.60 0.65 -7.63
C PHE A 40 -7.59 0.72 -8.78
N LEU A 41 -7.21 0.19 -9.93
CA LEU A 41 -8.01 0.16 -11.14
C LEU A 41 -8.58 -1.24 -11.36
N GLU A 42 -9.63 -1.30 -12.18
CA GLU A 42 -10.17 -2.57 -12.67
C GLU A 42 -9.13 -3.43 -13.40
N GLY A 43 -9.36 -4.74 -13.43
CA GLY A 43 -8.48 -5.68 -14.13
C GLY A 43 -7.16 -5.99 -13.43
N GLY A 44 -7.01 -5.62 -12.15
CA GLY A 44 -5.82 -5.92 -11.36
C GLY A 44 -4.63 -5.00 -11.64
N GLN A 45 -4.89 -3.80 -12.17
CA GLN A 45 -3.88 -2.76 -12.40
C GLN A 45 -4.05 -1.64 -11.38
N GLY A 46 -3.00 -0.88 -11.13
CA GLY A 46 -3.07 0.30 -10.29
C GLY A 46 -1.96 1.29 -10.59
N THR A 47 -2.12 2.51 -10.10
CA THR A 47 -1.12 3.56 -10.19
C THR A 47 -0.69 4.00 -8.80
N VAL A 48 0.60 4.13 -8.58
CA VAL A 48 1.17 4.73 -7.38
C VAL A 48 1.69 6.12 -7.73
N HIS A 49 1.24 7.11 -6.99
CA HIS A 49 1.80 8.45 -6.96
C HIS A 49 2.64 8.58 -5.69
N THR A 50 3.93 8.89 -5.85
CA THR A 50 4.83 9.13 -4.73
C THR A 50 5.41 10.53 -4.81
N GLN A 51 5.34 11.27 -3.70
CA GLN A 51 5.84 12.63 -3.58
C GLN A 51 6.85 12.75 -2.44
N TRP A 52 8.05 13.24 -2.76
CA TRP A 52 9.12 13.59 -1.83
C TRP A 52 9.37 15.09 -1.89
N GLY A 53 8.76 15.85 -0.98
CA GLY A 53 8.82 17.31 -1.01
C GLY A 53 8.24 17.86 -2.33
N MET A 54 9.08 18.50 -3.14
CA MET A 54 8.69 19.07 -4.44
C MET A 54 8.79 18.07 -5.61
N VAL A 55 9.43 16.91 -5.42
CA VAL A 55 9.60 15.91 -6.46
C VAL A 55 8.47 14.89 -6.38
N SER A 56 7.83 14.58 -7.50
CA SER A 56 6.84 13.52 -7.59
C SER A 56 7.17 12.53 -8.70
N LYS A 57 6.68 11.30 -8.55
CA LYS A 57 6.81 10.23 -9.52
C LYS A 57 5.54 9.38 -9.53
N ASP A 58 5.10 9.05 -10.74
CA ASP A 58 4.06 8.06 -10.96
C ASP A 58 4.68 6.75 -11.46
N SER A 59 4.13 5.63 -11.00
CA SER A 59 4.43 4.30 -11.54
C SER A 59 3.20 3.40 -11.50
N SER A 60 3.22 2.32 -12.26
CA SER A 60 2.18 1.30 -12.23
C SER A 60 2.51 0.18 -11.26
N PHE A 61 1.47 -0.51 -10.77
CA PHE A 61 1.58 -1.77 -10.05
C PHE A 61 0.46 -2.72 -10.49
N ASN A 62 0.69 -4.01 -10.29
CA ASN A 62 -0.35 -5.03 -10.46
C ASN A 62 -0.85 -5.48 -9.09
N TRP A 63 -2.14 -5.80 -9.00
CA TRP A 63 -2.75 -6.29 -7.78
C TRP A 63 -3.80 -7.37 -8.05
N LYS A 64 -4.03 -8.21 -7.05
CA LYS A 64 -5.14 -9.17 -7.03
C LYS A 64 -5.57 -9.47 -5.60
N LEU A 65 -6.85 -9.77 -5.42
CA LEU A 65 -7.38 -10.36 -4.20
C LEU A 65 -7.33 -11.89 -4.32
N GLN A 66 -6.71 -12.55 -3.34
CA GLN A 66 -6.69 -14.00 -3.18
C GLN A 66 -7.24 -14.31 -1.79
N GLU A 67 -8.48 -14.79 -1.73
CA GLU A 67 -9.20 -14.99 -0.46
C GLU A 67 -9.21 -13.70 0.39
N ASP A 68 -8.56 -13.71 1.55
CA ASP A 68 -8.43 -12.56 2.46
C ASP A 68 -7.08 -11.82 2.32
N GLN A 69 -6.31 -12.13 1.27
CA GLN A 69 -5.02 -11.54 0.99
C GLN A 69 -5.08 -10.60 -0.21
N LEU A 70 -4.45 -9.44 -0.06
CA LEU A 70 -4.15 -8.55 -1.17
C LEU A 70 -2.72 -8.82 -1.63
N VAL A 71 -2.54 -9.12 -2.90
CA VAL A 71 -1.22 -9.26 -3.51
C VAL A 71 -0.94 -8.03 -4.36
N ILE A 72 0.17 -7.35 -4.12
CA ILE A 72 0.65 -6.19 -4.88
C ILE A 72 2.05 -6.52 -5.38
N ASN A 73 2.29 -6.48 -6.70
CA ASN A 73 3.59 -6.80 -7.33
C ASN A 73 4.24 -8.07 -6.73
N ASP A 74 3.47 -9.15 -6.65
CA ASP A 74 3.86 -10.47 -6.11
C ASP A 74 4.10 -10.53 -4.58
N GLN A 75 3.96 -9.41 -3.87
CA GLN A 75 4.01 -9.41 -2.40
C GLN A 75 2.61 -9.55 -1.81
N SER A 76 2.44 -10.54 -0.94
CA SER A 76 1.16 -10.85 -0.32
C SER A 76 1.00 -10.18 1.04
N TYR A 77 -0.17 -9.60 1.28
CA TYR A 77 -0.53 -8.94 2.52
C TYR A 77 -1.84 -9.49 3.06
N THR A 78 -1.83 -9.83 4.35
CA THR A 78 -3.09 -10.11 5.07
C THR A 78 -3.84 -8.80 5.30
N VAL A 79 -5.12 -8.75 4.95
CA VAL A 79 -5.94 -7.54 5.02
C VAL A 79 -6.82 -7.53 6.27
N GLU A 80 -6.72 -6.45 7.05
CA GLU A 80 -7.55 -6.19 8.22
C GLU A 80 -8.32 -4.88 8.01
N LYS A 81 -9.65 -4.93 8.05
CA LYS A 81 -10.51 -3.75 7.84
C LYS A 81 -10.44 -2.82 9.05
N LEU A 82 -10.22 -1.53 8.80
CA LEU A 82 -10.26 -0.46 9.78
C LEU A 82 -11.49 0.43 9.54
N PHE A 83 -11.82 1.30 10.51
CA PHE A 83 -12.95 2.22 10.39
C PHE A 83 -12.87 3.15 9.17
N LYS A 84 -11.65 3.53 8.71
CA LYS A 84 -11.42 4.42 7.55
C LYS A 84 -10.43 3.87 6.53
N GLY A 85 -10.39 2.55 6.35
CA GLY A 85 -9.54 1.91 5.35
C GLY A 85 -9.09 0.51 5.77
N TYR A 86 -7.82 0.19 5.55
CA TYR A 86 -7.29 -1.16 5.75
C TYR A 86 -5.90 -1.14 6.36
N LYS A 87 -5.58 -2.20 7.09
CA LYS A 87 -4.24 -2.52 7.57
C LYS A 87 -3.77 -3.76 6.84
N LEU A 88 -2.63 -3.65 6.17
CA LEU A 88 -2.01 -4.70 5.39
C LEU A 88 -0.77 -5.16 6.14
N LYS A 89 -0.66 -6.45 6.42
CA LYS A 89 0.50 -7.03 7.11
C LYS A 89 1.19 -8.05 6.21
N SER A 90 2.50 -7.92 6.10
CA SER A 90 3.41 -8.95 5.57
C SER A 90 4.45 -9.28 6.65
N ASP A 91 5.35 -10.21 6.37
CA ASP A 91 6.39 -10.62 7.31
C ASP A 91 7.40 -9.50 7.61
N ALA A 92 7.65 -8.60 6.65
CA ALA A 92 8.66 -7.57 6.73
C ALA A 92 8.11 -6.17 7.03
N GLU A 93 6.86 -5.90 6.66
CA GLU A 93 6.29 -4.56 6.74
C GLU A 93 4.77 -4.57 7.00
N MET A 94 4.31 -3.46 7.57
CA MET A 94 2.90 -3.17 7.77
C MET A 94 2.55 -1.87 7.06
N LEU A 95 1.50 -1.90 6.23
CA LEU A 95 0.97 -0.73 5.54
C LEU A 95 -0.38 -0.37 6.14
N ILE A 96 -0.61 0.93 6.31
CA ILE A 96 -1.92 1.47 6.69
C ILE A 96 -2.47 2.24 5.50
N PHE A 97 -3.57 1.75 4.95
CA PHE A 97 -4.32 2.39 3.89
C PHE A 97 -5.41 3.24 4.50
N ARG A 98 -5.38 4.55 4.21
CA ARG A 98 -6.47 5.48 4.51
C ARG A 98 -7.18 5.84 3.23
N GLN A 99 -8.46 5.50 3.15
CA GLN A 99 -9.26 5.80 1.96
C GLN A 99 -9.34 7.33 1.77
N GLN A 100 -9.03 7.79 0.57
CA GLN A 100 -9.21 9.20 0.19
C GLN A 100 -10.68 9.44 -0.23
N PRO A 101 -11.19 10.68 -0.07
CA PRO A 101 -12.55 11.06 -0.49
C PRO A 101 -12.83 10.80 -1.97
#